data_AF-A0A259N244-F1
#
_entry.id   AF-A0A259N244-F1
#
_cell.length_a   1.000
_cell.length_b   1.000
_cell.length_c   1.000
_cell.angle_alpha   90.00
_cell.angle_beta   90.00
_cell.angle_gamma   90.00
#
_symmetry.space_group_name_H-M   'P 1'
#
loop_
_entity.id
_entity.type
_entity.pdbx_description
1 polymer ?
#
loop_
_entity_poly.entity_id
_entity_poly.type
_entity_poly.pdbx_seq_one_letter_code
_entity_poly.pdbx_strand_id
1 'polypeptide(L)'
;LSETDEPDLWVKDLTDAIKLWIEIGQPDERRILKACGRSDQVIVYCYGGQTSKIWWDGIANKLNRARNLQIISIPAEQAKELNRLVERSMVLHVNIQDGEAYVSSDMGQVTITPVIWRDKQS
;
A
#
# COMPACT_ATOMS: atom_id res chain seq x y z
N LEU A 1 -7.61 15.00 1.78
CA LEU A 1 -7.83 13.64 2.33
C LEU A 1 -8.03 13.81 3.82
N SER A 2 -9.30 13.91 4.23
CA SER A 2 -9.70 14.33 5.58
C SER A 2 -10.73 13.36 6.10
N GLU A 3 -10.25 12.31 6.76
CA GLU A 3 -10.83 11.73 7.97
C GLU A 3 -9.76 10.84 8.61
N THR A 4 -9.40 11.11 9.87
CA THR A 4 -8.33 10.39 10.58
C THR A 4 -8.74 8.96 11.01
N ASP A 5 -9.94 8.54 10.61
CA ASP A 5 -10.60 7.32 11.02
C ASP A 5 -10.86 6.32 9.89
N GLU A 6 -10.68 6.70 8.62
CA GLU A 6 -10.93 5.83 7.46
C GLU A 6 -9.65 5.65 6.63
N PRO A 7 -9.31 4.42 6.17
CA PRO A 7 -8.20 4.17 5.26
C PRO A 7 -8.47 4.65 3.85
N ASP A 8 -7.45 4.58 2.99
CA ASP A 8 -7.65 4.69 1.55
C ASP A 8 -8.51 3.53 1.02
N LEU A 9 -8.29 2.30 1.50
CA LEU A 9 -9.15 1.14 1.24
C LEU A 9 -9.27 0.21 2.45
N TRP A 10 -10.41 -0.45 2.59
CA TRP A 10 -10.57 -1.57 3.52
C TRP A 10 -11.36 -2.73 2.93
N VAL A 11 -11.20 -3.90 3.52
CA VAL A 11 -12.12 -5.03 3.38
C VAL A 11 -12.72 -5.30 4.75
N LYS A 12 -14.06 -5.28 4.82
CA LYS A 12 -14.82 -5.63 6.02
C LYS A 12 -15.58 -6.92 5.81
N ASP A 13 -15.85 -7.64 6.90
CA ASP A 13 -16.78 -8.77 6.87
C ASP A 13 -18.24 -8.32 7.05
N LEU A 14 -19.16 -9.28 7.09
CA LEU A 14 -20.60 -9.03 7.24
C LEU A 14 -20.99 -8.43 8.61
N THR A 15 -20.07 -8.38 9.57
CA THR A 15 -20.24 -7.79 10.90
C THR A 15 -19.62 -6.39 11.02
N ASP A 16 -19.13 -5.83 9.91
CA ASP A 16 -18.36 -4.59 9.83
C ASP A 16 -16.95 -4.67 10.47
N ALA A 17 -16.50 -5.87 10.87
CA ALA A 17 -15.14 -6.06 11.37
C ALA A 17 -14.12 -5.92 10.22
N ILE A 18 -13.06 -5.14 10.46
CA ILE A 18 -12.08 -4.82 9.42
C ILE A 18 -11.09 -5.98 9.26
N LYS A 19 -11.13 -6.66 8.11
CA LYS A 19 -10.22 -7.75 7.75
C LYS A 19 -8.90 -7.23 7.19
N LEU A 20 -8.98 -6.22 6.33
CA LEU A 20 -7.82 -5.63 5.69
C LEU A 20 -7.94 -4.12 5.69
N TRP A 21 -6.87 -3.46 6.12
CA TRP A 21 -6.72 -2.02 6.12
C TRP A 21 -5.56 -1.65 5.19
N ILE A 22 -5.80 -0.81 4.20
CA ILE A 22 -4.78 -0.38 3.23
C ILE A 22 -4.58 1.13 3.33
N GLU A 23 -3.33 1.53 3.57
CA GLU A 23 -2.87 2.91 3.50
C GLU A 23 -1.96 3.11 2.30
N ILE A 24 -2.02 4.29 1.71
CA ILE A 24 -1.18 4.71 0.60
C ILE A 24 -0.32 5.89 1.05
N GLY A 25 0.99 5.82 0.81
CA GLY A 25 1.93 6.89 1.08
C GLY A 25 2.81 6.63 2.30
N GLN A 26 2.89 7.62 3.21
CA GLN A 26 3.86 7.68 4.31
C GLN A 26 3.16 8.06 5.63
N PRO A 27 2.21 7.23 6.12
CA PRO A 27 1.47 7.52 7.35
C PRO A 27 2.41 7.59 8.56
N ASP A 28 2.05 8.41 9.55
CA ASP A 28 2.81 8.46 10.78
C ASP A 28 2.65 7.17 11.61
N GLU A 29 3.53 7.00 12.60
CA GLU A 29 3.53 5.86 13.50
C GLU A 29 2.17 5.66 14.20
N ARG A 30 1.55 6.76 14.66
CA ARG A 30 0.29 6.72 15.42
C ARG A 30 -0.85 6.19 14.56
N ARG A 31 -0.91 6.59 13.29
CA ARG A 31 -1.88 6.14 12.30
C ARG A 31 -1.75 4.65 12.02
N ILE A 32 -0.53 4.17 11.82
CA ILE A 32 -0.26 2.75 11.57
C ILE A 32 -0.67 1.90 12.79
N LEU A 33 -0.27 2.31 14.00
CA LEU A 33 -0.62 1.58 15.22
C LEU A 33 -2.13 1.55 15.47
N LYS A 34 -2.83 2.65 15.19
CA LYS A 34 -4.29 2.73 15.26
C LYS A 34 -4.95 1.75 14.27
N ALA A 35 -4.48 1.70 13.03
CA ALA A 35 -4.95 0.75 12.03
C ALA A 35 -4.72 -0.71 12.47
N CYS A 36 -3.53 -1.00 13.01
CA CYS A 36 -3.16 -2.34 13.48
C CYS A 36 -4.04 -2.82 14.64
N GLY A 37 -4.51 -1.90 15.50
CA GLY A 37 -5.45 -2.22 16.57
C GLY A 37 -6.91 -2.37 16.15
N ARG A 38 -7.27 -1.99 14.91
CA ARG A 38 -8.65 -2.00 14.39
C ARG A 38 -8.90 -3.07 13.33
N SER A 39 -7.87 -3.76 12.86
CA SER A 39 -7.97 -4.67 11.72
C SER A 39 -7.15 -5.95 11.89
N ASP A 40 -7.57 -7.01 11.20
CA ASP A 40 -6.83 -8.28 11.21
C ASP A 40 -5.49 -8.15 10.45
N GLN A 41 -5.41 -7.31 9.42
CA GLN A 41 -4.20 -7.02 8.65
C GLN A 41 -4.12 -5.55 8.21
N VAL A 42 -2.93 -4.96 8.30
CA VAL A 42 -2.60 -3.63 7.76
C VAL A 42 -1.54 -3.75 6.68
N ILE A 43 -1.77 -3.14 5.53
CA ILE A 43 -0.78 -2.99 4.46
C ILE A 43 -0.58 -1.50 4.19
N VAL A 44 0.67 -1.05 4.17
CA VAL A 44 1.03 0.29 3.70
C VAL A 44 1.76 0.17 2.37
N TYR A 45 1.22 0.77 1.32
CA TYR A 45 1.87 0.93 0.02
C TYR A 45 2.55 2.29 -0.07
N CYS A 46 3.88 2.33 -0.15
CA CYS A 46 4.64 3.56 -0.35
C CYS A 46 5.28 3.59 -1.74
N TYR A 47 5.38 4.77 -2.36
CA TYR A 47 5.85 4.90 -3.76
C TYR A 47 6.77 6.12 -4.01
N GLY A 48 7.23 6.77 -2.94
CA GLY A 48 8.04 8.00 -3.01
C GLY A 48 9.55 7.78 -3.14
N GLY A 49 10.01 6.57 -3.47
CA GLY A 49 11.44 6.24 -3.60
C GLY A 49 12.22 6.58 -2.33
N GLN A 50 13.27 7.41 -2.46
CA GLN A 50 14.15 7.79 -1.35
C GLN A 50 13.39 8.43 -0.18
N THR A 51 12.38 9.26 -0.44
CA THR A 51 11.57 9.88 0.63
C THR A 51 10.82 8.82 1.43
N SER A 52 10.27 7.80 0.77
CA SER A 52 9.63 6.67 1.47
C SER A 52 10.65 5.84 2.26
N LYS A 53 11.87 5.67 1.76
CA LYS A 53 12.91 4.96 2.51
C LYS A 53 13.29 5.68 3.80
N ILE A 54 13.48 7.00 3.73
CA ILE A 54 13.77 7.85 4.90
C ILE A 54 12.64 7.77 5.92
N TRP A 55 11.38 7.88 5.45
CA TRP A 55 10.21 7.71 6.30
C TRP A 55 10.21 6.36 7.03
N TRP A 56 10.39 5.27 6.29
CA TRP A 56 10.35 3.92 6.86
C TRP A 56 11.46 3.72 7.89
N ASP A 57 12.70 4.09 7.56
CA ASP A 57 13.84 3.97 8.46
C ASP A 57 13.63 4.75 9.77
N GLY A 58 12.94 5.89 9.71
CA GLY A 58 12.63 6.72 10.88
C GLY A 58 11.58 6.12 11.84
N ILE A 59 10.74 5.19 11.38
CA ILE A 59 9.62 4.65 12.18
C ILE A 59 9.66 3.14 12.38
N ALA A 60 10.43 2.38 11.58
CA ALA A 60 10.42 0.92 11.55
C ALA A 60 10.58 0.29 12.95
N ASN A 61 11.56 0.74 13.72
CA ASN A 61 11.88 0.22 15.06
C ASN A 61 10.72 0.40 16.06
N LYS A 62 9.91 1.44 15.89
CA LYS A 62 8.80 1.74 16.78
C LYS A 62 7.57 0.86 16.51
N LEU A 63 7.50 0.30 15.31
CA LEU A 63 6.41 -0.55 14.84
C LEU A 63 6.67 -2.04 15.08
N ASN A 64 7.73 -2.43 15.79
CA ASN A 64 8.07 -3.85 16.03
C ASN A 64 6.92 -4.67 16.67
N ARG A 65 6.05 -4.03 17.45
CA ARG A 65 4.90 -4.68 18.10
C ARG A 65 3.71 -4.92 17.15
N ALA A 66 3.66 -4.26 16.00
CA ALA A 66 2.58 -4.38 15.03
C ALA A 66 2.74 -5.66 14.18
N ARG A 67 2.39 -6.82 14.74
CA ARG A 67 2.62 -8.12 14.08
C ARG A 67 1.83 -8.29 12.77
N ASN A 68 0.67 -7.66 12.66
CA ASN A 68 -0.20 -7.68 11.49
C ASN A 68 0.13 -6.61 10.43
N LEU A 69 1.28 -5.94 10.54
CA LEU A 69 1.70 -4.88 9.62
C LEU A 69 2.61 -5.42 8.50
N GLN A 70 2.25 -5.09 7.26
CA GLN A 70 3.07 -5.26 6.07
C GLN A 70 3.38 -3.90 5.44
N ILE A 71 4.63 -3.71 4.98
CA ILE A 71 5.06 -2.51 4.25
C ILE A 71 5.56 -2.92 2.89
N ILE A 72 4.92 -2.39 1.85
CA ILE A 72 5.22 -2.69 0.45
C ILE A 72 5.61 -1.39 -0.25
N SER A 73 6.76 -1.42 -0.92
CA SER A 73 7.25 -0.31 -1.73
C SER A 73 7.00 -0.56 -3.20
N ILE A 74 6.32 0.37 -3.86
CA ILE A 74 6.24 0.41 -5.32
C ILE A 74 7.43 1.26 -5.81
N PRO A 75 8.30 0.74 -6.68
CA PRO A 75 9.38 1.52 -7.26
C PRO A 75 8.88 2.84 -7.88
N ALA A 76 9.54 3.96 -7.55
CA ALA A 76 9.05 5.29 -7.91
C ALA A 76 8.92 5.49 -9.43
N GLU A 77 9.82 4.91 -10.23
CA GLU A 77 9.72 4.96 -11.69
C GLU A 77 8.51 4.19 -12.22
N GLN A 78 8.23 3.00 -11.68
CA GLN A 78 7.05 2.21 -12.05
C GLN A 78 5.75 2.91 -11.64
N ALA A 79 5.72 3.57 -10.47
CA ALA A 79 4.58 4.39 -10.06
C ALA A 79 4.35 5.59 -10.99
N LYS A 80 5.42 6.24 -11.47
CA LYS A 80 5.33 7.33 -12.46
C LYS A 80 4.80 6.82 -13.80
N GLU A 81 5.23 5.64 -14.25
CA GLU A 81 4.74 5.01 -15.47
C GLU A 81 3.26 4.63 -15.37
N LEU A 82 2.84 4.05 -14.24
CA LEU A 82 1.43 3.77 -13.98
C LEU A 82 0.56 5.03 -14.02
N ASN A 83 1.07 6.15 -13.49
CA ASN A 83 0.37 7.43 -13.54
C ASN A 83 0.17 7.96 -14.97
N ARG A 84 0.98 7.53 -15.95
CA ARG A 84 0.77 7.88 -17.36
C ARG A 84 -0.42 7.17 -17.99
N LEU A 85 -0.89 6.07 -17.39
CA LEU A 85 -2.06 5.33 -17.84
C LEU A 85 -3.38 5.97 -17.37
N VAL A 86 -3.33 6.99 -16.50
CA VAL A 86 -4.51 7.60 -15.89
C VAL A 86 -5.30 8.43 -16.88
N GLU A 87 -6.59 8.15 -16.97
CA GLU A 87 -7.56 8.92 -17.75
C GLU A 87 -8.84 9.16 -16.93
N ARG A 88 -9.72 10.05 -17.39
CA ARG A 88 -11.00 10.32 -16.71
C ARG A 88 -11.92 9.09 -16.69
N SER A 89 -11.83 8.26 -17.73
CA SER A 89 -12.50 6.97 -17.87
C SER A 89 -11.47 5.97 -18.36
N MET A 90 -11.32 4.84 -17.68
CA MET A 90 -10.23 3.90 -17.93
C MET A 90 -10.75 2.47 -18.04
N VAL A 91 -10.19 1.73 -19.00
CA VAL A 91 -10.26 0.27 -19.04
C VAL A 91 -8.86 -0.23 -18.75
N LEU A 92 -8.69 -0.90 -17.62
CA LEU A 92 -7.41 -1.48 -17.21
C LEU A 92 -7.48 -3.00 -17.30
N HIS A 93 -6.49 -3.60 -17.93
CA HIS A 93 -6.22 -5.03 -17.84
C HIS A 93 -5.06 -5.26 -16.89
N VAL A 94 -5.31 -6.01 -15.82
CA VAL A 94 -4.30 -6.32 -14.79
C VAL A 94 -4.08 -7.83 -14.75
N ASN A 95 -2.84 -8.26 -14.94
CA ASN A 95 -2.40 -9.64 -14.76
C ASN A 95 -1.40 -9.71 -13.60
N ILE A 96 -1.60 -10.64 -12.67
CA ILE A 96 -0.71 -10.83 -11.53
C ILE A 96 -0.07 -12.22 -11.63
N GLN A 97 1.26 -12.25 -11.70
CA GLN A 97 2.04 -13.49 -11.80
C GLN A 97 3.36 -13.32 -11.04
N ASP A 98 3.74 -14.32 -10.25
CA ASP A 98 5.01 -14.37 -9.51
C ASP A 98 5.32 -13.11 -8.67
N GLY A 99 4.27 -12.46 -8.15
CA GLY A 99 4.39 -11.25 -7.33
C GLY A 99 4.50 -9.95 -8.14
N GLU A 100 4.50 -10.01 -9.46
CA GLU A 100 4.46 -8.85 -10.35
C GLU A 100 3.04 -8.58 -10.85
N ALA A 101 2.72 -7.31 -11.07
CA ALA A 101 1.47 -6.88 -11.67
C ALA A 101 1.75 -6.20 -13.01
N TYR A 102 1.39 -6.85 -14.11
CA TYR A 102 1.39 -6.26 -15.44
C TYR A 102 0.05 -5.53 -15.65
N VAL A 103 0.12 -4.22 -15.89
CA VAL A 103 -1.03 -3.33 -16.10
C VAL A 103 -0.96 -2.77 -17.50
N SER A 104 -2.07 -2.88 -18.24
CA SER A 104 -2.18 -2.33 -19.60
C SER A 104 -3.51 -1.60 -19.80
N SER A 105 -3.47 -0.60 -20.68
CA SER A 105 -4.59 0.20 -21.15
C SER A 105 -4.33 0.70 -22.58
N ASP A 106 -5.26 1.47 -23.13
CA ASP A 106 -5.08 2.12 -24.44
C ASP A 106 -3.93 3.15 -24.44
N MET A 107 -3.52 3.63 -23.26
CA MET A 107 -2.43 4.60 -23.07
C MET A 107 -1.04 3.94 -22.96
N GLY A 108 -1.00 2.60 -22.90
CA GLY A 108 0.24 1.83 -22.82
C GLY A 108 0.22 0.76 -21.74
N GLN A 109 1.41 0.38 -21.27
CA GLN A 109 1.58 -0.70 -20.30
C GLN A 109 2.71 -0.40 -19.33
N VAL A 110 2.62 -0.99 -18.14
CA VAL A 110 3.66 -0.94 -17.09
C VAL A 110 3.67 -2.27 -16.34
N THR A 111 4.86 -2.74 -15.96
CA THR A 111 5.01 -3.83 -14.99
C THR A 111 5.36 -3.22 -13.64
N ILE A 112 4.56 -3.54 -12.63
CA ILE A 112 4.81 -3.19 -11.23
C ILE A 112 5.42 -4.40 -10.54
N THR A 113 6.59 -4.22 -9.95
CA THR A 113 7.30 -5.23 -9.13
C THR A 113 7.41 -4.69 -7.71
N PRO A 114 6.40 -4.92 -6.85
CA PRO A 114 6.42 -4.42 -5.48
C PRO A 114 7.53 -5.08 -4.65
N VAL A 115 8.16 -4.28 -3.78
CA VAL A 115 9.21 -4.75 -2.88
C VAL A 115 8.68 -4.77 -1.46
N ILE A 116 8.67 -5.94 -0.83
CA ILE A 116 8.26 -6.08 0.56
C ILE A 116 9.41 -5.59 1.45
N TRP A 117 9.22 -4.46 2.14
CA TRP A 117 10.19 -3.94 3.12
C TRP A 117 9.99 -4.56 4.50
N ARG A 118 8.76 -4.95 4.80
CA ARG A 118 8.40 -5.68 6.01
C ARG A 118 7.23 -6.58 5.69
N ASP A 119 7.37 -7.86 6.02
CA ASP A 119 6.24 -8.78 5.99
C ASP A 119 5.52 -8.83 7.34
N LYS A 120 4.25 -9.28 7.32
CA LYS A 120 3.53 -9.57 8.56
C LYS A 120 4.21 -10.72 9.30
N GLN A 121 4.26 -10.62 10.63
CA GLN A 121 4.86 -11.65 11.48
C GLN A 121 3.79 -12.71 11.79
N SER A 122 4.12 -13.98 11.56
CA SER A 122 3.27 -15.14 11.91
C SER A 122 3.24 -15.40 13.42
#